data_AF-A0A4P5WBV7-F1
#
_entry.id   AF-A0A4P5WBV7-F1
#
_cell.length_a   1.000
_cell.length_b   1.000
_cell.length_c   1.000
_cell.angle_alpha   90.00
_cell.angle_beta   90.00
_cell.angle_gamma   90.00
#
_symmetry.space_group_name_H-M   'P 1'
#
loop_
_entity.id
_entity.type
_entity.pdbx_description
1 polymer ?
#
loop_
_entity_poly.entity_id
_entity_poly.type
_entity_poly.pdbx_seq_one_letter_code
_entity_poly.pdbx_strand_id
1 'polypeptide(L)'
;MFGCHMSFLNLYERLVDLIDHVEFDHSRLTDIEHYSFNCDIGLIEGGLCNSENVHILREFRKNYKILVTVGTCAINGSLPARYILYQFYLKLFYSCYYSYV
;
A
#
# COMPACT_ATOMS: atom_id res chain seq x y z
N MET A 1 2.23 -7.21 -0.95
CA MET A 1 3.02 -7.57 0.25
C MET A 1 2.08 -7.40 1.44
N PHE A 2 2.11 -8.34 2.40
CA PHE A 2 1.11 -8.48 3.48
C PHE A 2 1.76 -8.45 4.89
N GLY A 3 3.02 -8.01 4.98
CA GLY A 3 3.82 -8.13 6.19
C GLY A 3 3.39 -7.16 7.29
N CYS A 4 2.88 -5.98 6.92
CA CYS A 4 2.44 -4.98 7.88
C CYS A 4 1.05 -5.32 8.43
N HIS A 5 0.15 -5.85 7.60
CA HIS A 5 -1.12 -6.43 8.04
C HIS A 5 -0.91 -7.61 9.00
N MET A 6 0.05 -8.49 8.73
CA MET A 6 0.38 -9.59 9.65
C MET A 6 0.97 -9.07 10.97
N SER A 7 1.82 -8.03 10.92
CA SER A 7 2.32 -7.39 12.14
C SER A 7 1.21 -6.70 12.95
N PHE A 8 0.19 -6.15 12.27
CA PHE A 8 -0.99 -5.58 12.92
C PHE A 8 -1.84 -6.67 13.60
N LEU A 9 -2.03 -7.80 12.93
CA LEU A 9 -2.72 -8.97 13.49
C LEU A 9 -1.95 -9.61 14.66
N ASN A 10 -0.63 -9.45 14.71
CA ASN A 10 0.23 -9.98 15.78
C ASN A 10 0.10 -9.21 17.11
N LEU A 11 -0.82 -8.25 17.20
CA LEU A 11 -1.16 -7.54 18.44
C LEU A 11 -2.07 -8.36 19.38
N TYR A 12 -2.55 -9.52 18.94
CA TYR A 12 -3.31 -10.54 19.68
C TYR A 12 -4.29 -9.95 20.71
N GLU A 13 -3.94 -9.89 22.00
CA GLU A 13 -4.82 -9.40 23.08
C GLU A 13 -5.25 -7.94 22.86
N ARG A 14 -4.34 -7.08 22.39
CA ARG A 14 -4.65 -5.67 22.13
C ARG A 14 -5.53 -5.46 20.90
N LEU A 15 -5.59 -6.44 20.01
CA LEU A 15 -6.48 -6.39 18.85
C LEU A 15 -7.93 -6.65 19.26
N VAL A 16 -8.15 -7.53 20.24
CA VAL A 16 -9.48 -7.80 20.80
C VAL A 16 -10.05 -6.54 21.46
N ASP A 17 -9.26 -5.87 22.29
CA ASP A 17 -9.66 -4.59 22.90
C ASP A 17 -9.96 -3.52 21.84
N LEU A 18 -9.25 -3.54 20.71
CA LEU A 18 -9.44 -2.58 19.63
C LEU A 18 -10.73 -2.82 18.86
N ILE A 19 -11.12 -4.10 18.65
CA ILE A 19 -12.35 -4.49 17.96
C ILE A 19 -13.59 -3.92 18.67
N ASP A 20 -13.57 -3.78 20.00
CA ASP A 20 -14.67 -3.18 20.77
C ASP A 20 -14.79 -1.66 20.58
N HIS A 21 -13.77 -1.02 20.00
CA HIS A 21 -13.69 0.43 19.82
C HIS A 21 -13.73 0.88 18.37
N VAL A 22 -13.58 -0.03 17.40
CA VAL A 22 -13.50 0.30 15.97
C VAL A 22 -14.33 -0.66 15.12
N GLU A 23 -14.92 -0.13 14.05
CA GLU A 23 -15.58 -0.92 13.02
C GLU A 23 -14.60 -1.15 11.86
N PHE A 24 -14.41 -2.41 11.47
CA PHE A 24 -13.58 -2.77 10.33
C PHE A 24 -14.41 -2.77 9.05
N ASP A 25 -14.11 -1.85 8.14
CA ASP A 25 -14.62 -1.85 6.78
C ASP A 25 -13.69 -2.65 5.84
N HIS A 26 -13.90 -2.54 4.53
CA HIS A 26 -13.13 -3.22 3.49
C HIS A 26 -11.60 -3.29 3.76
N SER A 27 -11.14 -4.51 4.00
CA SER A 27 -9.75 -4.90 4.18
C SER A 27 -9.49 -6.21 3.44
N ARG A 28 -8.22 -6.50 3.10
CA ARG A 28 -7.84 -7.84 2.57
C ARG A 28 -8.03 -8.98 3.58
N LEU A 29 -8.47 -8.65 4.80
CA LEU A 29 -8.78 -9.58 5.89
C LEU A 29 -10.28 -9.82 6.07
N THR A 30 -11.13 -9.02 5.41
CA THR A 30 -12.58 -9.06 5.52
C THR A 30 -13.18 -9.41 4.16
N ASP A 31 -14.24 -10.21 4.10
CA ASP A 31 -14.97 -10.53 2.86
C ASP A 31 -15.89 -9.39 2.37
N ILE A 32 -15.66 -8.16 2.85
CA ILE A 32 -16.42 -6.98 2.42
C ILE A 32 -15.90 -6.58 1.05
N GLU A 33 -16.71 -6.71 0.00
CA GLU A 33 -16.30 -6.45 -1.40
C GLU A 33 -16.34 -4.96 -1.79
N HIS A 34 -17.10 -4.14 -1.07
CA HIS A 34 -17.31 -2.74 -1.39
C HIS A 34 -17.02 -1.84 -0.20
N TYR A 35 -16.31 -0.74 -0.45
CA TYR A 35 -16.03 0.29 0.55
C TYR A 35 -17.33 0.89 1.08
N SER A 36 -17.46 0.97 2.40
CA SER A 36 -18.48 1.79 3.03
C SER A 36 -18.11 3.26 2.84
N PHE A 37 -19.08 4.08 2.45
CA PHE A 37 -18.87 5.51 2.28
C PHE A 37 -18.60 6.16 3.66
N ASN A 38 -17.50 6.93 3.78
CA ASN A 38 -17.09 7.74 4.94
C ASN A 38 -16.32 7.05 6.07
N CYS A 39 -15.37 6.16 5.76
CA CYS A 39 -14.44 5.69 6.79
C CYS A 39 -13.55 6.82 7.35
N ASP A 40 -13.30 6.79 8.66
CA ASP A 40 -12.50 7.83 9.31
C ASP A 40 -10.99 7.65 9.08
N ILE A 41 -10.50 6.41 9.17
CA ILE A 41 -9.06 6.09 9.10
C ILE A 41 -8.84 4.94 8.11
N GLY A 42 -8.00 5.19 7.11
CA GLY A 42 -7.54 4.19 6.15
C GLY A 42 -6.08 3.84 6.37
N LEU A 43 -5.77 2.55 6.53
CA LEU A 43 -4.39 2.06 6.65
C LEU A 43 -3.88 1.57 5.29
N ILE A 44 -2.74 2.09 4.85
CA ILE A 44 -2.13 1.74 3.56
C ILE A 44 -0.83 1.03 3.77
N GLU A 45 -0.79 -0.25 3.39
CA GLU A 45 0.43 -1.04 3.29
C GLU A 45 0.89 -1.13 1.82
N GLY A 46 2.22 -1.14 1.65
CA GLY A 46 2.85 -1.51 0.39
C GLY A 46 3.20 -0.32 -0.50
N GLY A 47 4.02 -0.59 -1.54
CA GLY A 47 4.50 0.43 -2.47
C GLY A 47 3.65 0.53 -3.75
N LEU A 48 3.76 1.67 -4.43
CA LEU A 48 3.16 1.90 -5.75
C LEU A 48 4.08 1.35 -6.85
N CYS A 49 3.78 0.14 -7.32
CA CYS A 49 4.64 -0.56 -8.29
C CYS A 49 4.07 -0.60 -9.71
N ASN A 50 2.81 -0.19 -9.90
CA ASN A 50 2.13 -0.18 -11.19
C ASN A 50 1.04 0.93 -11.21
N SER A 51 0.45 1.18 -12.38
CA SER A 51 -0.62 2.19 -12.55
C SER A 51 -1.91 1.82 -11.81
N GLU A 52 -2.18 0.53 -11.65
CA GLU A 52 -3.36 0.02 -10.94
C GLU A 52 -3.33 0.44 -9.46
N ASN A 53 -2.20 0.27 -8.78
CA ASN A 53 -2.02 0.69 -7.39
C ASN A 53 -2.23 2.20 -7.22
N VAL A 54 -1.85 3.00 -8.23
CA VAL A 54 -2.07 4.46 -8.21
C VAL A 54 -3.56 4.78 -8.33
N HIS A 55 -4.29 4.05 -9.18
CA HIS A 55 -5.73 4.20 -9.32
C HIS A 55 -6.44 3.85 -8.01
N ILE A 56 -6.17 2.66 -7.45
CA ILE A 56 -6.71 2.19 -6.17
C ILE A 56 -6.41 3.20 -5.06
N LEU A 57 -5.17 3.69 -4.94
CA LEU A 57 -4.80 4.68 -3.92
C LEU A 57 -5.60 5.98 -4.05
N ARG A 58 -5.87 6.43 -5.28
CA ARG A 58 -6.66 7.65 -5.52
C ARG A 58 -8.12 7.44 -5.15
N GLU A 59 -8.70 6.28 -5.41
CA GLU A 59 -10.05 5.95 -4.97
C GLU A 59 -10.11 5.85 -3.45
N PHE A 60 -9.15 5.16 -2.84
CA PHE A 60 -9.01 5.07 -1.39
C PHE A 60 -8.94 6.49 -0.80
N ARG A 61 -8.11 7.40 -1.33
CA ARG A 61 -8.01 8.76 -0.80
C ARG A 61 -9.33 9.55 -0.81
N LYS A 62 -10.27 9.24 -1.70
CA LYS A 62 -11.60 9.88 -1.73
C LYS A 62 -12.54 9.38 -0.63
N ASN A 63 -12.35 8.15 -0.17
CA ASN A 63 -13.25 7.47 0.77
C ASN A 63 -12.85 7.62 2.25
N TYR A 64 -11.60 7.98 2.54
CA TYR A 64 -11.08 8.11 3.92
C TYR A 64 -10.73 9.55 4.29
N LYS A 65 -11.14 9.97 5.50
CA LYS A 65 -10.76 11.29 6.05
C LYS A 65 -9.26 11.36 6.33
N ILE A 66 -8.75 10.38 7.08
CA ILE A 66 -7.34 10.26 7.46
C ILE A 66 -6.75 9.01 6.80
N LEU A 67 -5.56 9.15 6.23
CA LEU A 67 -4.86 8.09 5.52
C LEU A 67 -3.49 7.90 6.19
N VAL A 68 -3.19 6.69 6.65
CA VAL A 68 -1.95 6.38 7.36
C VAL A 68 -1.16 5.34 6.58
N THR A 69 0.07 5.66 6.21
CA THR A 69 1.01 4.71 5.60
C THR A 69 1.62 3.82 6.67
N VAL A 70 1.51 2.50 6.50
CA VAL A 70 2.06 1.50 7.41
C VAL A 70 3.16 0.73 6.70
N GLY A 71 4.35 0.77 7.29
CA GLY A 71 5.53 0.05 6.80
C GLY A 71 6.42 0.86 5.86
N THR A 72 7.69 0.48 5.80
CA THR A 72 8.73 1.18 5.03
C THR A 72 8.42 1.21 3.54
N CYS A 73 7.84 0.15 2.99
CA CYS A 73 7.43 0.10 1.58
C CYS A 73 6.43 1.19 1.20
N ALA A 74 5.50 1.55 2.10
CA ALA A 74 4.53 2.60 1.84
C ALA A 74 5.12 4.01 2.01
N ILE A 75 6.07 4.16 2.94
CA ILE A 75 6.71 5.45 3.26
C ILE A 75 7.75 5.84 2.21
N ASN A 76 8.63 4.90 1.82
CA ASN A 76 9.80 5.21 0.98
C ASN A 76 10.01 4.22 -0.18
N GLY A 77 9.09 3.28 -0.39
CA GLY A 77 9.19 2.30 -1.48
C GLY A 77 10.18 1.16 -1.27
N SER A 78 11.13 1.27 -0.31
CA SER A 78 12.05 0.23 0.17
C SER A 78 12.54 -0.75 -0.92
N LEU A 79 12.40 -2.06 -0.68
CA LEU A 79 12.79 -3.14 -1.59
C LEU A 79 12.14 -3.01 -2.99
N PRO A 80 10.81 -2.81 -3.13
CA PRO A 80 10.19 -2.60 -4.45
C PRO A 80 10.78 -1.44 -5.26
N ALA A 81 11.10 -0.32 -4.62
CA ALA A 81 11.66 0.85 -5.30
C ALA A 81 13.03 0.56 -5.91
N ARG A 82 13.86 -0.27 -5.27
CA ARG A 82 15.17 -0.68 -5.80
C ARG A 82 15.05 -1.41 -7.13
N TYR A 83 14.04 -2.27 -7.26
CA TYR A 83 13.78 -3.00 -8.51
C TYR A 83 13.38 -2.05 -9.66
N ILE A 84 12.51 -1.08 -9.36
CA ILE A 84 12.08 -0.06 -10.34
C ILE A 84 13.26 0.79 -10.80
N LEU A 85 14.10 1.23 -9.88
CA LEU A 85 15.32 2.00 -10.18
C LEU A 85 16.28 1.21 -11.07
N TYR A 86 16.47 -0.09 -10.81
CA TYR A 86 17.33 -0.94 -11.63
C TYR A 86 16.79 -1.08 -13.08
N GLN A 87 15.50 -1.30 -13.24
CA GLN A 87 14.85 -1.37 -14.56
C GLN A 87 14.97 -0.05 -15.32
N PHE A 88 14.83 1.09 -14.63
CA PHE A 88 15.02 2.40 -15.23
C PHE A 88 16.46 2.62 -15.69
N TYR A 89 17.45 2.24 -14.87
CA TYR A 89 18.86 2.33 -15.21
C TYR A 89 19.22 1.50 -16.44
N LEU A 90 18.70 0.28 -16.53
CA LEU A 90 18.87 -0.57 -17.71
C LEU A 90 18.26 0.08 -18.96
N LYS A 91 17.03 0.62 -18.87
CA LYS A 91 16.42 1.33 -20.01
C LYS A 91 17.24 2.53 -20.47
N LEU A 92 17.77 3.32 -19.54
CA LEU A 92 18.67 4.44 -19.87
C LEU A 92 19.94 3.97 -20.54
N PHE A 93 20.56 2.90 -20.01
CA PHE A 93 21.76 2.32 -20.60
C PHE A 93 21.51 1.82 -22.03
N TYR A 94 20.44 1.06 -22.26
CA TYR A 94 20.08 0.59 -23.60
C TYR A 94 19.69 1.73 -24.54
N SER A 95 19.00 2.76 -24.06
CA SER A 95 18.66 3.93 -24.86
C SER A 95 19.90 4.71 -25.27
N CYS A 96 20.88 4.90 -24.37
CA CYS A 96 22.16 5.50 -24.73
C CYS A 96 22.95 4.60 -25.69
N TYR A 97 23.03 3.30 -25.43
CA TYR A 97 23.74 2.34 -26.28
C TYR A 97 23.20 2.34 -27.72
N TYR A 98 21.88 2.32 -27.90
CA TYR A 98 21.25 2.40 -29.22
C TYR A 98 21.27 3.79 -29.86
N SER A 99 21.51 4.86 -29.10
CA SER A 99 21.76 6.20 -29.67
C SER A 99 23.23 6.43 -30.05
N TYR A 100 24.15 5.57 -29.60
CA TYR A 100 25.58 5.61 -29.90
C TYR A 100 26.01 4.58 -30.96
N VAL A 101 25.11 3.73 -31.44
CA VAL A 101 25.27 2.81 -32.58
C VAL A 101 24.40 3.29 -33.73
#